data_AF-A0A6V7WKA1-F1
#
_entry.id   AF-A0A6V7WKA1-F1
#
_cell.length_a   1.000
_cell.length_b   1.000
_cell.length_c   1.000
_cell.angle_alpha   90.00
_cell.angle_beta   90.00
_cell.angle_gamma   90.00
#
_symmetry.space_group_name_H-M   'P 1'
#
loop_
_entity.id
_entity.type
_entity.pdbx_description
1 polymer ?
#
loop_
_entity_poly.entity_id
_entity_poly.type
_entity_poly.pdbx_seq_one_letter_code
_entity_poly.pdbx_strand_id
1 'polypeptide(L)'
;SNKEIAKYGSDLRGGFSSFAVYANGLTENMIIGNSLSSLLRVVSVSGATPGEYNEKIYDTPIYARVLPREINEIEIELRTLDNGRLVPFAYGTVLIVLIFKKVINF
;
A
#
# COMPACT_ATOMS: atom_id res chain seq x y z
N SER A 1 4.34 -23.49 27.89
CA SER A 1 3.73 -22.15 27.82
C SER A 1 4.68 -21.20 27.11
N ASN A 2 4.65 -21.15 25.78
CA ASN A 2 5.50 -20.26 25.01
C ASN A 2 4.85 -18.87 24.93
N LYS A 3 5.20 -18.02 25.89
CA LYS A 3 4.94 -16.57 25.84
C LYS A 3 6.19 -15.87 25.33
N GLU A 4 6.47 -16.00 24.04
CA GLU A 4 7.32 -15.02 23.37
C GLU A 4 6.42 -14.10 22.55
N ILE A 5 5.96 -13.05 23.23
CA ILE A 5 5.31 -11.90 22.60
C ILE A 5 6.46 -11.07 22.00
N ALA A 6 6.44 -10.87 20.68
CA ALA A 6 7.42 -10.06 19.97
C ALA A 6 7.57 -8.69 20.67
N LYS A 7 8.79 -8.39 21.13
CA LYS A 7 9.06 -7.34 22.12
C LYS A 7 9.07 -5.91 21.57
N TYR A 8 8.94 -5.73 20.25
CA TYR A 8 8.90 -4.43 19.62
C TYR A 8 7.87 -4.45 18.51
N GLY A 9 6.77 -3.75 18.75
CA GLY A 9 5.87 -3.38 17.68
C GLY A 9 6.58 -2.49 16.68
N SER A 10 6.25 -2.61 15.40
CA SER A 10 6.81 -1.80 14.32
C SER A 10 6.90 -0.34 14.75
N ASP A 11 8.12 0.14 15.00
CA ASP A 11 8.35 1.48 15.52
C ASP A 11 8.13 2.50 14.41
N LEU A 12 6.90 3.00 14.35
CA LEU A 12 6.51 4.08 13.43
C LEU A 12 7.19 5.42 13.77
N ARG A 13 7.89 5.52 14.91
CA ARG A 13 8.58 6.75 15.34
C ARG A 13 10.02 6.85 14.80
N GLY A 14 10.55 5.79 14.18
CA GLY A 14 11.98 5.69 13.88
C GLY A 14 12.42 5.40 12.43
N GLY A 15 11.56 5.23 11.42
CA GLY A 15 12.12 4.82 10.12
C GLY A 15 11.31 4.91 8.82
N PHE A 16 9.98 5.04 8.82
CA PHE A 16 9.23 5.08 7.56
C PHE A 16 8.23 6.23 7.56
N SER A 17 8.54 7.27 6.79
CA SER A 17 7.65 8.41 6.56
C SER A 17 6.56 8.11 5.53
N SER A 18 6.60 6.94 4.88
CA SER A 18 5.65 6.54 3.83
C SER A 18 5.74 5.04 3.54
N PHE A 19 4.64 4.46 3.05
CA PHE A 19 4.61 3.13 2.44
C PHE A 19 4.08 3.19 1.01
N ALA A 20 4.51 2.24 0.19
CA ALA A 20 4.10 2.06 -1.19
C ALA A 20 3.10 0.90 -1.28
N VAL A 21 1.98 1.14 -1.97
CA VAL A 21 0.85 0.21 -2.13
C VAL A 21 0.89 -0.36 -3.54
N TYR A 22 1.07 -1.68 -3.66
CA TYR A 22 1.13 -2.39 -4.94
C TYR A 22 -0.09 -3.30 -5.09
N ALA A 23 -0.57 -3.45 -6.33
CA ALA A 23 -1.63 -4.40 -6.66
C ALA A 23 -1.15 -5.33 -7.77
N ASN A 24 -0.37 -6.33 -7.38
CA ASN A 24 0.28 -7.25 -8.32
C ASN A 24 -0.77 -7.98 -9.15
N GLY A 25 -0.67 -7.80 -10.46
CA GLY A 25 -1.58 -8.43 -11.40
C GLY A 25 -2.99 -7.82 -11.50
N LEU A 26 -3.33 -6.79 -10.75
CA LEU A 26 -4.60 -6.10 -10.96
C LEU A 26 -4.51 -5.11 -12.13
N THR A 27 -3.38 -4.41 -12.26
CA THR A 27 -3.22 -3.30 -13.21
C THR A 27 -2.04 -3.50 -14.15
N GLU A 28 -2.03 -2.78 -15.27
CA GLU A 28 -0.83 -2.58 -16.08
C GLU A 28 0.28 -1.96 -15.22
N ASN A 29 1.53 -2.27 -15.55
CA ASN A 29 2.67 -1.68 -14.87
C ASN A 29 2.83 -0.21 -15.28
N MET A 30 3.13 0.65 -14.31
CA MET A 30 3.54 2.03 -14.50
C MET A 30 5.07 2.16 -14.43
N ILE A 31 5.61 3.13 -15.14
CA ILE A 31 7.05 3.48 -15.04
C ILE A 31 7.26 4.29 -13.76
N ILE A 32 8.13 3.80 -12.88
CA ILE A 32 8.49 4.43 -11.62
C ILE A 32 9.99 4.43 -11.48
N GLY A 33 10.58 5.63 -11.57
CA GLY A 33 12.02 5.79 -11.67
C GLY A 33 12.56 5.02 -12.87
N ASN A 34 13.40 4.01 -12.62
CA ASN A 34 13.98 3.12 -13.61
C ASN A 34 13.33 1.71 -13.64
N SER A 35 12.12 1.56 -13.09
CA SER A 35 11.44 0.26 -12.97
C SER A 35 10.01 0.30 -13.51
N LEU A 36 9.51 -0.85 -13.97
CA LEU A 36 8.09 -1.07 -14.27
C LEU A 36 7.43 -1.73 -13.05
N SER A 37 6.31 -1.17 -12.60
CA SER A 37 5.70 -1.58 -11.34
C SER A 37 4.17 -1.40 -11.30
N SER A 38 3.49 -2.31 -10.60
CA SER A 38 2.06 -2.28 -10.26
C SER A 38 1.71 -1.34 -9.09
N LEU A 39 2.52 -0.31 -8.85
CA LEU A 39 2.29 0.63 -7.76
C LEU A 39 1.02 1.44 -8.01
N LEU A 40 0.10 1.40 -7.05
CA LEU A 40 -1.09 2.23 -7.03
C LEU A 40 -0.84 3.60 -6.41
N ARG A 41 -0.12 3.62 -5.27
CA ARG A 41 0.12 4.87 -4.53
C ARG A 41 1.26 4.75 -3.52
N VAL A 42 1.91 5.88 -3.28
CA VAL A 42 2.70 6.13 -2.08
C VAL A 42 1.84 6.86 -1.07
N VAL A 43 1.75 6.33 0.16
CA VAL A 43 1.01 6.92 1.27
C VAL A 43 1.98 7.39 2.33
N SER A 44 1.97 8.70 2.62
CA SER A 44 2.77 9.25 3.69
C SER A 44 2.16 9.01 5.06
N VAL A 45 3.00 8.56 5.99
CA VAL A 45 2.67 8.35 7.40
C VAL A 45 3.32 9.48 8.17
N SER A 46 2.52 10.27 8.89
CA SER A 46 3.01 11.43 9.65
C SER A 46 2.48 11.37 11.07
N GLY A 47 3.38 11.42 12.06
CA GLY A 47 3.01 11.62 13.46
C GLY A 47 2.27 10.45 14.10
N ALA A 48 2.70 9.21 13.87
CA ALA A 48 2.02 8.04 14.43
C ALA A 48 2.33 7.87 15.93
N THR A 49 1.49 8.44 16.80
CA THR A 49 1.35 7.92 18.17
C THR A 49 0.58 6.60 18.09
N PRO A 50 0.98 5.55 18.83
CA PRO A 50 0.21 4.30 18.87
C PRO A 50 -1.27 4.57 19.22
N GLY A 51 -2.19 4.15 18.35
CA GLY A 51 -3.63 4.36 18.51
C GLY A 51 -4.23 5.50 17.68
N GLU A 52 -3.42 6.32 17.01
CA GLU A 52 -3.91 7.38 16.13
C GLU A 52 -4.20 6.88 14.70
N TYR A 53 -5.35 7.29 14.17
CA TYR A 53 -5.73 7.03 12.79
C TYR A 53 -5.00 7.98 11.85
N ASN A 54 -4.27 7.40 10.88
CA ASN A 54 -3.66 8.14 9.79
C ASN A 54 -4.59 8.06 8.57
N GLU A 55 -5.46 9.05 8.42
CA GLU A 55 -6.30 9.21 7.23
C GLU A 55 -5.65 10.18 6.24
N LYS A 56 -5.52 9.76 4.99
CA LYS A 56 -5.05 10.61 3.88
C LYS A 56 -6.06 10.56 2.76
N ILE A 57 -6.75 11.68 2.57
CA ILE A 57 -7.64 11.93 1.44
C ILE A 57 -6.81 12.59 0.35
N TYR A 58 -6.94 12.10 -0.87
CA TYR A 58 -6.24 12.65 -2.02
C TYR A 58 -7.27 13.15 -3.03
N ASP A 59 -7.26 14.45 -3.30
CA ASP A 59 -8.26 15.12 -4.15
C ASP A 59 -8.16 14.69 -5.63
N THR A 60 -6.97 14.25 -6.07
CA THR A 60 -6.73 13.75 -7.42
C THR A 60 -6.34 12.25 -7.37
N PRO A 61 -7.29 11.33 -7.65
CA PRO A 61 -6.98 9.91 -7.75
C PRO A 61 -6.14 9.64 -9.01
N ILE A 62 -5.07 8.86 -8.85
CA ILE A 62 -4.31 8.29 -9.98
C ILE A 62 -5.04 7.01 -10.38
N TYR A 63 -5.41 6.91 -11.65
CA TYR A 63 -5.99 5.70 -12.21
C TYR A 63 -4.93 4.92 -12.98
N ALA A 64 -4.82 3.63 -12.68
CA ALA A 64 -4.07 2.68 -13.49
C ALA A 64 -5.05 1.85 -14.33
N ARG A 65 -4.61 1.43 -15.52
CA ARG A 65 -5.40 0.57 -16.40
C ARG A 65 -5.50 -0.82 -15.77
N VAL A 66 -6.73 -1.30 -15.57
CA VAL A 66 -6.97 -2.65 -15.04
C VAL A 66 -6.76 -3.66 -16.15
N LEU A 67 -6.08 -4.77 -15.83
CA LEU A 67 -5.86 -5.85 -16.81
C LEU A 67 -7.19 -6.55 -17.10
N PRO A 68 -7.54 -6.79 -18.38
CA PRO A 68 -8.81 -7.40 -18.76
C PRO A 68 -8.75 -8.92 -18.56
N ARG A 69 -8.87 -9.36 -17.31
CA ARG A 69 -8.85 -10.78 -16.94
C ARG A 69 -9.78 -11.08 -15.77
N GLU A 70 -10.17 -12.34 -15.68
CA GLU A 70 -10.83 -12.88 -14.49
C GLU A 70 -9.80 -13.04 -13.37
N ILE A 71 -10.18 -12.59 -12.17
CA ILE A 71 -9.39 -12.74 -10.95
C ILE A 71 -10.32 -13.19 -9.83
N ASN A 72 -9.84 -14.15 -9.03
CA ASN A 72 -10.57 -14.64 -7.86
C ASN A 72 -10.14 -13.91 -6.58
N GLU A 73 -8.98 -13.27 -6.60
CA GLU A 73 -8.36 -12.61 -5.47
C GLU A 73 -7.63 -11.35 -5.92
N ILE A 74 -7.69 -10.31 -5.10
CA ILE A 74 -6.90 -9.09 -5.25
C ILE A 74 -5.86 -9.09 -4.14
N GLU A 75 -4.60 -9.27 -4.51
CA GLU A 75 -3.48 -9.14 -3.59
C GLU A 75 -3.01 -7.69 -3.52
N ILE A 76 -2.87 -7.16 -2.30
CA ILE A 76 -2.31 -5.85 -2.05
C ILE A 76 -1.06 -6.00 -1.17
N GLU A 77 0.06 -5.49 -1.66
CA GLU A 77 1.30 -5.43 -0.90
C GLU A 77 1.55 -4.02 -0.39
N LEU A 78 1.90 -3.92 0.89
CA LEU A 78 2.44 -2.71 1.47
C LEU A 78 3.95 -2.88 1.60
N ARG A 79 4.73 -2.00 0.98
CA ARG A 79 6.20 -2.02 1.07
C ARG A 79 6.76 -0.71 1.62
N THR A 80 7.88 -0.78 2.32
CA THR A 80 8.62 0.39 2.75
C THR A 80 9.31 1.05 1.54
N LEU A 81 9.37 2.38 1.50
CA LEU A 81 9.98 3.09 0.36
C LEU A 81 11.51 3.05 0.33
N ASP A 82 12.13 2.96 1.49
CA ASP A 82 13.58 3.03 1.64
C ASP A 82 14.31 1.80 1.07
N ASN A 83 13.70 0.62 1.18
CA ASN A 83 14.33 -0.66 0.84
C ASN A 83 13.37 -1.69 0.22
N GLY A 84 12.09 -1.34 0.00
CA GLY A 84 11.12 -2.19 -0.69
C GLY A 84 10.67 -3.42 0.09
N ARG A 85 10.98 -3.53 1.39
CA ARG A 85 10.56 -4.66 2.23
C ARG A 85 9.07 -4.59 2.50
N LEU A 86 8.44 -5.75 2.67
CA LEU A 86 7.05 -5.82 3.12
C LEU A 86 6.91 -5.13 4.49
N VAL A 87 5.89 -4.31 4.64
CA VAL A 87 5.56 -3.66 5.91
C VAL A 87 5.15 -4.76 6.91
N PRO A 88 5.88 -4.91 8.04
CA PRO A 88 5.54 -5.91 9.05
C PRO A 88 4.27 -5.48 9.78
N PHE A 89 3.16 -6.15 9.48
CA PHE A 89 1.87 -5.87 10.09
C PHE A 89 1.67 -6.73 11.35
N ALA A 90 2.24 -6.30 12.48
CA ALA A 90 2.11 -7.01 13.75
C ALA A 90 0.78 -6.71 14.47
N TYR A 91 0.23 -5.50 14.29
CA TYR A 91 -1.03 -5.02 14.87
C TYR A 91 -1.56 -3.82 14.07
N GLY A 92 -2.88 -3.62 14.10
CA GLY A 92 -3.57 -2.52 13.42
C GLY A 92 -4.71 -3.01 12.52
N THR A 93 -5.30 -2.10 11.75
CA THR A 93 -6.30 -2.43 10.73
C THR A 93 -5.96 -1.65 9.47
N VAL A 94 -5.98 -2.31 8.32
CA VAL A 94 -5.84 -1.66 7.01
C VAL A 94 -7.20 -1.67 6.33
N LEU A 95 -7.67 -0.49 5.93
CA LEU A 95 -8.84 -0.34 5.09
C LEU A 95 -8.39 0.19 3.72
N ILE A 96 -8.71 -0.54 2.66
CA ILE A 96 -8.38 -0.16 1.28
C ILE A 96 -9.66 -0.07 0.48
N VAL A 97 -9.87 1.07 -0.17
CA VAL A 97 -11.00 1.28 -1.09
C VAL A 97 -10.46 1.42 -2.49
N LEU A 98 -10.81 0.47 -3.37
CA LEU A 98 -10.47 0.50 -4.78
C LEU A 98 -11.64 1.04 -5.59
N ILE A 99 -11.38 2.03 -6.45
CA ILE A 99 -12.39 2.66 -7.31
C ILE A 99 -12.14 2.24 -8.76
N PHE A 100 -13.06 1.45 -9.31
CA PHE A 100 -13.02 1.02 -10.71
C PHE A 100 -13.87 1.94 -11.57
N LYS A 101 -13.26 2.55 -12.58
CA LYS A 101 -13.97 3.36 -13.59
C LYS A 101 -13.88 2.69 -14.95
N LYS A 102 -15.02 2.58 -15.64
CA LYS A 102 -15.04 2.15 -17.04
C LYS A 102 -14.29 3.19 -17.86
N VAL A 103 -13.27 2.76 -18.61
CA VAL A 103 -12.64 3.65 -19.58
C VAL A 103 -13.58 3.80 -20.76
N ILE A 104 -13.94 5.04 -21.08
CA ILE A 104 -14.64 5.38 -22.31
C ILE A 104 -13.55 5.73 -23.32
N ASN A 105 -13.25 4.81 -24.23
CA ASN A 105 -12.42 5.13 -25.39
C ASN A 105 -13.34 5.78 -26.43
N PHE A 106 -13.03 7.00 -26.85
CA PHE A 106 -13.66 7.67 -27.99
C PHE A 106 -12.93 7.32 -29.28
#